data_AF-A0A4U0XPU0-F1
#
_entry.id   AF-A0A4U0XPU0-F1
#
_cell.length_a   1.000
_cell.length_b   1.000
_cell.length_c   1.000
_cell.angle_alpha   90.00
_cell.angle_beta   90.00
_cell.angle_gamma   90.00
#
_symmetry.space_group_name_H-M   'P 1'
#
loop_
_entity.id
_entity.type
_entity.pdbx_description
1 polymer ?
#
loop_
_entity_poly.entity_id
_entity_poly.type
_entity_poly.pdbx_seq_one_letter_code
_entity_poly.pdbx_strand_id
1 'polypeptide(L)' 'MPGRTRPIENFAQAAAKCSAEGAVYGKCISANYQNVSKDMCAREFMVLKDCYLKAAGKKA' A
#
# COMPACT_ATOMS: atom_id res chain seq x y z
N MET A 1 23.81 14.16 15.26
CA MET A 1 23.07 12.88 15.43
C MET A 1 22.04 12.75 14.31
N PRO A 2 22.28 12.00 13.22
CA PRO A 2 21.27 11.83 12.19
C PRO A 2 20.37 10.65 12.56
N GLY A 3 19.19 10.94 13.12
CA GLY A 3 18.13 9.95 13.36
C GLY A 3 17.71 9.30 12.05
N ARG A 4 18.20 8.09 11.82
CA ARG A 4 18.00 7.30 10.60
C ARG A 4 16.69 6.50 10.71
N THR A 5 15.56 7.20 10.71
CA THR A 5 14.19 6.60 10.81
C THR A 5 13.24 7.00 9.69
N ARG A 6 13.72 7.64 8.62
CA ARG A 6 12.85 8.12 7.54
C ARG A 6 12.35 7.10 6.48
N PRO A 7 12.67 5.78 6.49
CA PRO A 7 12.00 4.85 5.58
C PRO A 7 10.51 4.73 5.89
N ILE A 8 10.15 4.69 7.17
CA ILE A 8 8.78 4.45 7.63
C ILE A 8 7.90 5.68 7.37
N GLU A 9 8.41 6.89 7.58
CA GLU A 9 7.68 8.13 7.23
C GLU A 9 7.46 8.28 5.72
N ASN A 10 8.46 7.95 4.89
CA ASN A 10 8.28 7.94 3.43
C ASN A 10 7.25 6.88 3.01
N PHE A 11 7.31 5.71 3.64
CA PHE A 11 6.34 4.64 3.42
C PHE A 11 4.94 5.04 3.87
N ALA A 12 4.81 5.74 4.99
CA ALA A 12 3.54 6.26 5.50
C ALA A 12 2.99 7.40 4.64
N GLN A 13 3.83 8.29 4.11
CA GLN A 13 3.40 9.31 3.13
C GLN A 13 3.01 8.69 1.79
N ALA A 14 3.71 7.65 1.34
CA ALA A 14 3.32 6.86 0.18
C ALA A 14 1.99 6.13 0.43
N ALA A 15 1.84 5.49 1.59
CA ALA A 15 0.60 4.87 2.04
C ALA A 15 -0.54 5.88 2.09
N ALA A 16 -0.29 7.10 2.60
CA ALA A 16 -1.27 8.17 2.72
C ALA A 16 -1.78 8.62 1.35
N LYS A 17 -0.88 8.75 0.35
CA LYS A 17 -1.25 9.07 -1.02
C LYS A 17 -2.03 7.96 -1.72
N CYS A 18 -1.71 6.70 -1.41
CA CYS A 18 -2.36 5.52 -1.97
C CYS A 18 -3.41 4.93 -1.01
N SER A 19 -3.88 5.70 -0.02
CA SER A 19 -4.80 5.21 1.02
C SER A 19 -6.16 4.85 0.45
N ALA A 20 -6.57 5.46 -0.66
CA ALA A 20 -7.78 5.09 -1.38
C ALA A 20 -7.67 3.65 -1.93
N GLU A 21 -6.58 3.33 -2.64
CA GLU A 21 -6.28 1.97 -3.09
C GLU A 21 -6.12 0.98 -1.92
N GLY A 22 -5.51 1.42 -0.82
CA GLY A 22 -5.39 0.66 0.44
C GLY A 22 -6.73 0.31 1.05
N ALA A 23 -7.67 1.26 1.05
CA ALA A 23 -9.02 1.04 1.54
C ALA A 23 -9.82 0.08 0.63
N VAL A 24 -9.61 0.14 -0.69
CA VAL A 24 -10.25 -0.79 -1.65
C VAL A 24 -9.70 -2.22 -1.48
N TYR A 25 -8.38 -2.36 -1.39
CA TYR A 25 -7.75 -3.65 -1.07
C TYR A 25 -8.23 -4.19 0.29
N GLY A 26 -8.23 -3.34 1.32
CA GLY A 26 -8.73 -3.68 2.65
C GLY A 26 -10.22 -4.07 2.66
N LYS A 27 -11.06 -3.42 1.84
CA LYS A 27 -12.47 -3.81 1.65
C LYS A 27 -12.63 -5.18 1.02
N CYS A 28 -11.81 -5.49 0.02
CA CYS A 28 -11.84 -6.80 -0.64
C CYS A 28 -11.39 -7.91 0.34
N ILE A 29 -10.34 -7.66 1.12
CA ILE A 29 -9.85 -8.56 2.16
C ILE A 29 -10.89 -8.73 3.28
N SER A 30 -11.50 -7.64 3.76
CA SER A 30 -12.46 -7.71 4.87
C SER A 30 -13.77 -8.37 4.46
N ALA A 31 -14.24 -8.14 3.22
CA ALA A 31 -15.40 -8.83 2.66
C ALA A 31 -15.15 -10.34 2.49
N ASN A 32 -13.91 -10.75 2.23
CA ASN A 32 -13.54 -12.15 2.00
C ASN A 32 -12.64 -12.71 3.12
N TYR A 33 -12.67 -12.14 4.33
CA TYR A 33 -11.70 -12.44 5.39
C TYR A 33 -11.67 -13.93 5.78
N GLN A 34 -12.80 -14.62 5.66
CA GLN A 34 -12.92 -16.06 5.92
C GLN A 34 -12.31 -16.96 4.84
N ASN A 35 -12.14 -16.47 3.61
CA ASN A 35 -11.70 -17.28 2.48
C ASN A 35 -10.51 -16.65 1.74
N VAL A 36 -9.80 -15.72 2.41
CA VAL A 36 -8.75 -14.93 1.79
C VAL A 36 -7.67 -15.84 1.23
N SER A 37 -7.71 -16.02 -0.08
CA SER A 37 -6.78 -16.86 -0.82
C SER A 37 -5.82 -15.98 -1.59
N LYS A 38 -4.61 -16.49 -1.81
CA LYS A 38 -3.62 -15.84 -2.68
C LYS A 38 -4.30 -15.55 -4.02
N ASP A 39 -4.16 -14.31 -4.49
CA ASP A 39 -4.79 -13.74 -5.70
C ASP A 39 -6.25 -13.24 -5.62
N MET A 40 -6.99 -13.44 -4.53
CA MET A 40 -8.39 -12.94 -4.47
C MET A 40 -8.52 -11.43 -4.65
N CYS A 41 -7.61 -10.66 -4.05
CA CYS A 41 -7.55 -9.21 -4.19
C CYS A 41 -6.31 -8.78 -4.98
N ALA A 42 -5.79 -9.63 -5.89
CA ALA A 42 -4.59 -9.35 -6.68
C ALA A 42 -4.72 -8.07 -7.50
N ARG A 43 -5.92 -7.79 -8.04
CA ARG A 43 -6.17 -6.58 -8.82
C ARG A 43 -5.95 -5.33 -7.97
N GLU A 44 -6.59 -5.27 -6.80
CA GLU A 44 -6.48 -4.11 -5.90
C GLU A 44 -5.08 -4.00 -5.29
N PHE A 45 -4.45 -5.15 -5.01
CA PHE A 45 -3.06 -5.21 -4.58
C PHE A 45 -2.10 -4.69 -5.66
N MET A 46 -2.35 -4.97 -6.94
CA MET A 46 -1.53 -4.46 -8.03
C MET A 46 -1.65 -2.93 -8.16
N VAL A 47 -2.85 -2.37 -8.03
CA VAL A 47 -3.04 -0.90 -8.06
C VAL A 47 -2.37 -0.25 -6.84
N LEU A 48 -2.57 -0.81 -5.64
CA LEU A 48 -1.89 -0.38 -4.41
C LEU A 48 -0.37 -0.40 -4.59
N LYS A 49 0.17 -1.51 -5.10
CA LYS A 49 1.60 -1.71 -5.34
C LYS A 49 2.13 -0.70 -6.35
N ASP A 50 1.44 -0.47 -7.45
CA ASP A 50 1.83 0.50 -8.47
C ASP A 50 1.90 1.92 -7.88
N CYS A 51 0.88 2.30 -7.11
CA CYS A 51 0.88 3.58 -6.42
C CYS A 51 1.99 3.67 -5.37
N TYR A 52 2.23 2.60 -4.60
CA TYR A 52 3.33 2.51 -3.64
C TYR A 52 4.69 2.64 -4.32
N LEU A 53 4.90 2.00 -5.47
CA LEU A 53 6.15 2.07 -6.22
C LEU A 53 6.35 3.47 -6.82
N LYS A 54 5.28 4.12 -7.30
CA LYS A 54 5.32 5.51 -7.76
C LYS A 54 5.61 6.49 -6.63
N ALA A 55 5.04 6.25 -5.44
CA ALA A 55 5.18 7.14 -4.30
C ALA A 55 6.47 6.90 -3.50
N ALA A 56 6.97 5.66 -3.46
CA ALA A 56 8.28 5.28 -2.92
C ALA A 56 9.43 5.56 -3.91
N GLY A 57 9.09 5.77 -5.18
CA GLY A 57 9.96 6.35 -6.19
C GLY A 57 10.39 7.74 -5.74
N LYS A 58 11.60 7.79 -5.18
CA LYS A 58 12.40 8.99 -4.91
C LYS A 58 12.00 10.13 -5.86
N LYS A 59 11.60 11.28 -5.30
CA LYS A 59 11.90 12.54 -5.99
C LYS A 59 13.40 12.49 -6.28
N ALA A 60 13.76 12.59 -7.57
CA ALA A 60 15.14 12.72 -8.02
C ALA A 60 15.87 13.80 -7.21
#